data_AF-A0A0B7AJB2-F1
#
_entry.id   AF-A0A0B7AJB2-F1
#
_cell.length_a   1.000
_cell.length_b   1.000
_cell.length_c   1.000
_cell.angle_alpha   90.00
_cell.angle_beta   90.00
_cell.angle_gamma   90.00
#
_symmetry.space_group_name_H-M   'P 1'
#
loop_
_entity.id
_entity.type
_entity.pdbx_description
1 polymer ?
#
loop_
_entity_poly.entity_id
_entity_poly.type
_entity_poly.pdbx_seq_one_letter_code
_entity_poly.pdbx_strand_id
1 'polypeptide(L)'
;MSSTSCLTVCLCIEDLDSGICDILINQLATGYLFGLDQNIHLMLQSSDDLVKLEDLRLDVQDCAYPRILEISCHQTFSDMAYSPDIILVVLSNRSFPYMTDTPTQEQFQRLLGLVHYMTQLSEWMSVLQLSTSKIIVAGDLALTAASILSQKLNKLTAMQLMAIDAQQPRSFAKETTGCYCKANRLCETVKQWWSGISTSALTFLGMKYTSGARGTPKNQDSSYFFSTPVSLIEPMKFVTSSDIHIDLDHVVEVKATTDKAFRIVQEMNRTNNKTSSFLCLANL
;
A
#
# COMPACT_ATOMS: atom_id res chain seq x y z
N MET A 1 -3.92 22.05 -18.99
CA MET A 1 -4.01 20.57 -19.07
C MET A 1 -3.41 20.17 -20.41
N SER A 2 -2.14 19.79 -20.42
CA SER A 2 -1.33 19.50 -21.61
C SER A 2 -1.14 18.00 -21.76
N SER A 3 -1.37 17.49 -22.98
CA SER A 3 -1.17 16.11 -23.47
C SER A 3 -1.81 15.00 -22.65
N THR A 4 -2.70 14.23 -23.28
CA THR A 4 -3.17 12.91 -22.80
C THR A 4 -1.99 11.95 -22.67
N SER A 5 -1.21 12.07 -21.61
CA SER A 5 -0.14 11.15 -21.26
C SER A 5 -0.77 9.88 -20.72
N CYS A 6 -0.47 8.73 -21.32
CA CYS A 6 -0.87 7.44 -20.78
C CYS A 6 -0.27 7.27 -19.38
N LEU A 7 -1.08 6.82 -18.41
CA LEU A 7 -0.67 6.63 -17.02
C LEU A 7 -0.21 5.19 -16.82
N THR A 8 1.01 5.01 -16.32
CA THR A 8 1.54 3.67 -16.02
C THR A 8 1.20 3.30 -14.59
N VAL A 9 0.32 2.32 -14.41
CA VAL A 9 -0.16 1.86 -13.10
C VAL A 9 0.34 0.46 -12.84
N CYS A 10 1.16 0.28 -11.81
CA CYS A 10 1.55 -1.03 -11.31
C CYS A 10 0.67 -1.44 -10.14
N LEU A 11 0.01 -2.59 -10.29
CA LEU A 11 -0.80 -3.23 -9.26
C LEU A 11 0.03 -4.35 -8.61
N CYS A 12 0.54 -4.09 -7.42
CA CYS A 12 1.25 -5.08 -6.59
C CYS A 12 0.23 -5.80 -5.72
N ILE A 13 -0.02 -7.07 -6.02
CA ILE A 13 -1.06 -7.88 -5.41
C ILE A 13 -0.40 -8.86 -4.46
N GLU A 14 -0.80 -8.82 -3.19
CA GLU A 14 -0.29 -9.76 -2.18
C GLU A 14 -0.97 -11.13 -2.23
N ASP A 15 -2.24 -11.16 -2.66
CA ASP A 15 -3.06 -12.37 -2.72
C ASP A 15 -3.98 -12.28 -3.93
N LEU A 16 -3.63 -13.02 -4.98
CA LEU A 16 -4.38 -13.07 -6.24
C LEU A 16 -5.77 -13.68 -6.08
N ASP A 17 -5.99 -14.51 -5.06
CA ASP A 17 -7.30 -15.14 -4.82
C ASP A 17 -8.27 -14.17 -4.11
N SER A 18 -7.81 -12.96 -3.77
CA SER A 18 -8.66 -11.93 -3.18
C SER A 18 -9.56 -11.27 -4.23
N GLY A 19 -10.87 -11.37 -4.07
CA GLY A 19 -11.87 -10.69 -4.95
C GLY A 19 -11.82 -9.16 -4.92
N ILE A 20 -10.85 -8.55 -4.23
CA ILE A 20 -10.57 -7.10 -4.29
C ILE A 20 -9.86 -6.76 -5.61
N CYS A 21 -9.03 -7.66 -6.14
CA CYS A 21 -8.26 -7.42 -7.36
C CYS A 21 -9.16 -7.18 -8.58
N ASP A 22 -10.14 -8.05 -8.80
CA ASP A 22 -11.09 -7.94 -9.92
C ASP A 22 -11.86 -6.62 -9.89
N ILE A 23 -12.30 -6.22 -8.70
CA ILE A 23 -13.01 -4.95 -8.50
C ILE A 23 -12.08 -3.79 -8.84
N LEU A 24 -10.84 -3.80 -8.36
CA LEU A 24 -9.88 -2.73 -8.65
C LEU A 24 -9.56 -2.62 -10.12
N ILE A 25 -9.32 -3.74 -10.80
CA ILE A 25 -9.03 -3.75 -12.25
C ILE A 25 -10.22 -3.20 -13.02
N ASN A 26 -11.45 -3.62 -12.70
CA ASN A 26 -12.65 -3.08 -13.33
C ASN A 26 -12.80 -1.56 -13.08
N GLN A 27 -12.54 -1.08 -11.86
CA GLN A 27 -12.63 0.35 -11.53
C GLN A 27 -11.51 1.19 -12.20
N LEU A 28 -10.30 0.63 -12.35
CA LEU A 28 -9.24 1.22 -13.15
C LEU A 28 -9.68 1.33 -14.62
N ALA A 29 -10.15 0.22 -15.16
CA ALA A 29 -10.46 0.05 -16.57
C ALA A 29 -11.66 0.88 -17.05
N THR A 30 -12.62 1.13 -16.18
CA THR A 30 -13.78 1.99 -16.45
C THR A 30 -13.47 3.48 -16.34
N GLY A 31 -12.25 3.86 -15.92
CA GLY A 31 -11.85 5.24 -15.66
C GLY A 31 -12.41 5.81 -14.36
N TYR A 32 -12.90 4.95 -13.45
CA TYR A 32 -13.47 5.38 -12.18
C TYR A 32 -12.45 6.09 -11.29
N LEU A 33 -11.24 5.52 -11.21
CA LEU A 33 -10.17 6.03 -10.32
C LEU A 33 -9.50 7.28 -10.88
N PHE A 34 -9.11 7.24 -12.15
CA PHE A 34 -8.23 8.27 -12.74
C PHE A 34 -8.92 9.18 -13.74
N GLY A 35 -10.23 9.00 -13.94
CA GLY A 35 -11.05 9.78 -14.86
C GLY A 35 -11.23 9.12 -16.21
N LEU A 36 -12.28 9.55 -16.92
CA LEU A 36 -12.63 9.00 -18.23
C LEU A 36 -11.65 9.40 -19.33
N ASP A 37 -10.84 10.45 -19.14
CA ASP A 37 -9.90 10.88 -20.19
C ASP A 37 -8.50 10.26 -20.04
N GLN A 38 -8.33 9.35 -19.08
CA GLN A 38 -7.05 8.76 -18.73
C GLN A 38 -6.91 7.35 -19.30
N ASN A 39 -5.99 7.20 -20.26
CA ASN A 39 -5.56 5.88 -20.71
C ASN A 39 -4.53 5.29 -19.73
N ILE A 40 -4.48 3.96 -19.64
CA ILE A 40 -3.69 3.22 -18.65
C ILE A 40 -2.83 2.16 -19.34
N HIS A 41 -1.55 2.09 -18.95
CA HIS A 41 -0.73 0.88 -19.09
C HIS A 41 -0.74 0.18 -17.74
N LEU A 42 -1.33 -1.03 -17.70
CA LEU A 42 -1.49 -1.79 -16.47
C LEU A 42 -0.36 -2.81 -16.33
N MET A 43 0.37 -2.73 -15.22
CA MET A 43 1.38 -3.72 -14.87
C MET A 43 0.88 -4.52 -13.67
N LEU A 44 0.75 -5.83 -13.83
CA LEU A 44 0.40 -6.72 -12.74
C LEU A 44 1.68 -7.28 -12.13
N GLN A 45 1.77 -7.23 -10.80
CA GLN A 45 2.90 -7.74 -10.05
C GLN A 45 2.38 -8.55 -8.86
N SER A 46 2.91 -9.75 -8.66
CA SER A 46 2.62 -10.56 -7.48
C SER A 46 3.84 -11.39 -7.09
N SER A 47 3.94 -11.72 -5.80
CA SER A 47 4.87 -12.74 -5.28
C SER A 47 4.41 -14.17 -5.56
N ASP A 48 3.15 -14.34 -5.94
CA ASP A 48 2.50 -15.62 -6.16
C ASP A 48 2.89 -16.25 -7.52
N ASP A 49 2.25 -17.37 -7.82
CA ASP A 49 2.42 -18.14 -9.06
C ASP A 49 2.24 -17.27 -10.31
N LEU A 50 3.28 -17.20 -11.14
CA LEU A 50 3.28 -16.48 -12.41
C LEU A 50 2.17 -16.98 -13.33
N VAL A 51 1.79 -18.27 -13.24
CA VAL A 51 0.69 -18.84 -14.04
C VAL A 51 -0.62 -18.16 -13.69
N LYS A 52 -0.94 -18.01 -12.38
CA LYS A 52 -2.15 -17.31 -11.94
C LYS A 52 -2.16 -15.84 -12.36
N LEU A 53 -0.99 -15.20 -12.32
CA LEU A 53 -0.85 -13.80 -12.72
C LEU A 53 -1.08 -13.62 -14.24
N GLU A 54 -0.61 -14.57 -15.05
CA GLU A 54 -0.85 -14.64 -16.49
C GLU A 54 -2.32 -14.97 -16.82
N ASP A 55 -2.95 -15.87 -16.08
CA ASP A 55 -4.38 -16.16 -16.23
C ASP A 55 -5.22 -14.89 -16.00
N LEU A 56 -4.94 -14.16 -14.92
CA LEU A 56 -5.58 -12.87 -14.66
C LEU A 56 -5.32 -11.85 -15.79
N ARG A 57 -4.11 -11.82 -16.37
CA ARG A 57 -3.81 -10.95 -17.52
C ARG A 57 -4.69 -11.28 -18.71
N LEU A 58 -4.86 -12.56 -19.02
CA LEU A 58 -5.71 -13.02 -20.13
C LEU A 58 -7.17 -12.63 -19.87
N ASP A 59 -7.68 -12.84 -18.66
CA ASP A 59 -9.04 -12.45 -18.29
C ASP A 59 -9.30 -10.95 -18.50
N VAL A 60 -8.32 -10.11 -18.14
CA VAL A 60 -8.41 -8.65 -18.33
C VAL A 60 -8.33 -8.25 -19.80
N GLN A 61 -7.51 -8.94 -20.60
CA GLN A 61 -7.44 -8.71 -22.05
C GLN A 61 -8.75 -9.08 -22.74
N ASP A 62 -9.36 -10.20 -22.35
CA ASP A 62 -10.62 -10.69 -22.91
C ASP A 62 -11.80 -9.76 -22.62
N CYS A 63 -11.73 -8.98 -21.53
CA CYS A 63 -12.71 -7.94 -21.23
C CYS A 63 -12.67 -6.75 -22.21
N ALA A 64 -11.63 -6.61 -23.03
CA ALA A 64 -11.47 -5.57 -24.06
C ALA A 64 -11.71 -4.14 -23.53
N TYR A 65 -11.18 -3.84 -22.33
CA TYR A 65 -11.37 -2.55 -21.70
C TYR A 65 -10.78 -1.40 -22.53
N PRO A 66 -11.57 -0.39 -22.95
CA PRO A 66 -11.12 0.63 -23.90
C PRO A 66 -10.04 1.57 -23.37
N ARG A 67 -9.83 1.61 -22.04
CA ARG A 67 -8.84 2.47 -21.38
C ARG A 67 -7.51 1.78 -21.13
N ILE A 68 -7.49 0.44 -21.08
CA ILE A 68 -6.27 -0.34 -20.87
C ILE A 68 -5.65 -0.52 -22.25
N LEU A 69 -4.60 0.24 -22.55
CA LEU A 69 -3.92 0.14 -23.85
C LEU A 69 -2.95 -1.03 -23.90
N GLU A 70 -2.34 -1.34 -22.76
CA GLU A 70 -1.36 -2.41 -22.63
C GLU A 70 -1.49 -3.01 -21.22
N ILE A 71 -1.31 -4.33 -21.13
CA ILE A 71 -1.21 -5.05 -19.87
C ILE A 71 0.00 -5.99 -19.89
N SER A 72 0.78 -6.01 -18.82
CA SER A 72 1.97 -6.86 -18.67
C SER A 72 2.06 -7.43 -17.26
N CYS A 73 2.72 -8.58 -17.12
CA CYS A 73 2.93 -9.27 -15.84
C CYS A 73 4.42 -9.31 -15.50
N HIS A 74 4.74 -9.04 -14.24
CA HIS A 74 6.12 -8.99 -13.77
C HIS A 74 6.22 -9.63 -12.39
N GLN A 75 7.25 -10.43 -12.15
CA GLN A 75 7.55 -10.90 -10.78
C GLN A 75 8.27 -9.82 -9.98
N THR A 76 9.13 -9.03 -10.64
CA THR A 76 9.93 -7.98 -10.01
C THR A 76 9.90 -6.70 -10.84
N PHE A 77 10.42 -5.60 -10.30
CA PHE A 77 10.49 -4.32 -11.02
C PHE A 77 11.68 -4.22 -12.00
N SER A 78 12.61 -5.17 -12.03
CA SER A 78 13.76 -5.11 -12.96
C SER A 78 13.38 -5.32 -14.41
N ASP A 79 12.26 -6.00 -14.64
CA ASP A 79 11.86 -6.51 -15.96
C ASP A 79 10.84 -5.59 -16.65
N MET A 80 10.49 -4.47 -15.99
CA MET A 80 9.47 -3.54 -16.47
C MET A 80 10.00 -2.64 -17.58
N ALA A 81 9.24 -2.56 -18.68
CA ALA A 81 9.54 -1.69 -19.81
C ALA A 81 9.39 -0.19 -19.49
N TYR A 82 8.55 0.15 -18.52
CA TYR A 82 8.28 1.53 -18.11
C TYR A 82 8.38 1.69 -16.59
N SER A 83 8.75 2.90 -16.14
CA SER A 83 8.67 3.25 -14.73
C SER A 83 7.20 3.53 -14.37
N PRO A 84 6.66 2.94 -13.29
CA PRO A 84 5.28 3.20 -12.88
C PRO A 84 5.11 4.64 -12.35
N ASP A 85 4.07 5.32 -12.81
CA ASP A 85 3.62 6.61 -12.27
C ASP A 85 2.90 6.39 -10.93
N ILE A 86 2.11 5.31 -10.86
CA ILE A 86 1.39 4.89 -9.67
C ILE A 86 1.71 3.42 -9.37
N ILE A 87 2.04 3.14 -8.11
CA ILE A 87 2.19 1.81 -7.56
C ILE A 87 1.09 1.61 -6.53
N LEU A 88 0.10 0.78 -6.84
CA LEU A 88 -0.99 0.42 -5.96
C LEU A 88 -0.69 -0.95 -5.33
N VAL A 89 -0.38 -0.95 -4.05
CA VAL A 89 -0.10 -2.15 -3.26
C VAL A 89 -1.40 -2.60 -2.59
N VAL A 90 -1.93 -3.74 -3.02
CA VAL A 90 -3.19 -4.31 -2.55
C VAL A 90 -2.90 -5.45 -1.60
N LEU A 91 -3.18 -5.22 -0.33
CA LEU A 91 -2.96 -6.17 0.74
C LEU A 91 -4.13 -7.15 0.86
N SER A 92 -3.81 -8.39 1.22
CA SER A 92 -4.79 -9.45 1.41
C SER A 92 -5.77 -9.15 2.55
N ASN A 93 -6.95 -9.74 2.45
CA ASN A 93 -8.02 -9.57 3.44
C ASN A 93 -7.65 -10.32 4.72
N ARG A 94 -7.03 -9.61 5.66
CA ARG A 94 -6.74 -10.09 6.99
C ARG A 94 -7.86 -9.59 7.87
N SER A 95 -8.86 -10.44 8.11
CA SER A 95 -9.86 -10.21 9.15
C SER A 95 -9.16 -10.15 10.50
N PHE A 96 -8.56 -9.01 10.84
CA PHE A 96 -7.84 -8.81 12.08
C PHE A 96 -8.88 -8.32 13.10
N PRO A 97 -9.45 -9.21 13.94
CA PRO A 97 -10.10 -8.73 15.14
C PRO A 97 -9.02 -8.02 15.94
N TYR A 98 -9.42 -6.90 16.53
CA TYR A 98 -8.57 -6.01 17.32
C TYR A 98 -7.55 -6.80 18.15
N MET A 99 -6.29 -6.38 18.10
CA MET A 99 -5.20 -7.08 18.80
C MET A 99 -5.44 -7.01 20.31
N THR A 100 -5.90 -8.11 20.91
CA THR A 100 -5.90 -8.31 22.35
C THR A 100 -4.46 -8.43 22.86
N ASP A 101 -4.26 -8.24 24.17
CA ASP A 101 -2.92 -8.26 24.78
C ASP A 101 -2.15 -9.57 24.52
N THR A 102 -2.87 -10.67 24.28
CA THR A 102 -2.32 -11.95 23.82
C THR A 102 -2.76 -12.24 22.39
N PRO A 103 -1.92 -11.97 21.37
CA PRO A 103 -2.26 -12.29 19.99
C PRO A 103 -2.37 -13.80 19.80
N THR A 104 -3.38 -14.23 19.04
CA THR A 104 -3.48 -15.64 18.65
C THR A 104 -2.33 -16.01 17.72
N GLN A 105 -1.99 -17.30 17.65
CA GLN A 105 -0.98 -17.80 16.70
C GLN A 105 -1.32 -17.40 15.26
N GLU A 106 -2.61 -17.39 14.92
CA GLU A 106 -3.10 -16.97 13.60
C GLU A 106 -2.85 -15.48 13.33
N GLN A 107 -3.11 -14.60 14.30
CA GLN A 107 -2.81 -13.17 14.18
C GLN A 107 -1.30 -12.94 13.98
N PHE A 108 -0.45 -13.66 14.72
CA PHE A 108 0.99 -13.58 14.53
C PHE A 108 1.43 -14.03 13.13
N GLN A 109 0.91 -15.15 12.63
CA GLN A 109 1.23 -15.65 11.29
C GLN A 109 0.82 -14.66 10.19
N ARG A 110 -0.35 -14.01 10.33
CA ARG A 110 -0.81 -13.00 9.37
C ARG A 110 0.08 -11.75 9.36
N LEU A 111 0.54 -11.31 10.54
CA LEU A 111 1.49 -10.19 10.64
C LEU A 111 2.85 -10.57 10.06
N LEU A 112 3.31 -11.80 10.29
CA LEU A 112 4.54 -12.32 9.72
C LEU A 112 4.48 -12.37 8.19
N GLY A 113 3.37 -12.84 7.62
CA GLY A 113 3.13 -12.82 6.17
C GLY A 113 3.21 -11.42 5.58
N LEU A 114 2.55 -10.44 6.21
CA LEU A 114 2.65 -9.03 5.81
C LEU A 114 4.09 -8.51 5.84
N VAL A 115 4.84 -8.80 6.92
CA VAL A 115 6.24 -8.38 7.07
C VAL A 115 7.12 -9.01 5.98
N HIS A 116 6.90 -10.28 5.65
CA HIS A 116 7.62 -10.96 4.59
C HIS A 116 7.35 -10.31 3.24
N TYR A 117 6.07 -10.14 2.88
CA TYR A 117 5.66 -9.50 1.62
C TYR A 117 6.21 -8.07 1.50
N MET A 118 6.09 -7.24 2.55
CA MET A 118 6.63 -5.88 2.54
C MET A 118 8.16 -5.82 2.45
N THR A 119 8.86 -6.79 3.04
CA THR A 119 10.32 -6.87 2.93
C THR A 119 10.72 -7.19 1.49
N GLN A 120 10.10 -8.21 0.89
CA GLN A 120 10.33 -8.61 -0.50
C GLN A 120 9.99 -7.48 -1.47
N LEU A 121 8.81 -6.86 -1.31
CA LEU A 121 8.39 -5.73 -2.13
C LEU A 121 9.39 -4.56 -2.03
N SER A 122 9.89 -4.26 -0.84
CA SER A 122 10.88 -3.19 -0.66
C SER A 122 12.20 -3.46 -1.37
N GLU A 123 12.62 -4.73 -1.46
CA GLU A 123 13.81 -5.14 -2.21
C GLU A 123 13.59 -4.96 -3.71
N TRP A 124 12.43 -5.37 -4.23
CA TRP A 124 12.09 -5.14 -5.63
C TRP A 124 11.99 -3.65 -5.95
N MET A 125 11.36 -2.85 -5.09
CA MET A 125 11.22 -1.40 -5.30
C MET A 125 12.54 -0.65 -5.20
N SER A 126 13.58 -1.24 -4.60
CA SER A 126 14.88 -0.58 -4.42
C SER A 126 15.61 -0.28 -5.73
N VAL A 127 15.27 -0.99 -6.82
CA VAL A 127 15.83 -0.76 -8.16
C VAL A 127 15.13 0.35 -8.93
N LEU A 128 13.95 0.80 -8.47
CA LEU A 128 13.16 1.83 -9.13
C LEU A 128 13.64 3.25 -8.80
N GLN A 129 13.56 4.15 -9.78
CA GLN A 129 13.70 5.58 -9.57
C GLN A 129 12.37 6.21 -9.12
N LEU A 130 12.01 6.03 -7.85
CA LEU A 130 10.72 6.45 -7.28
C LEU A 130 10.50 7.98 -7.15
N SER A 131 11.37 8.82 -7.74
CA SER A 131 11.37 10.28 -7.51
C SER A 131 10.06 10.98 -7.89
N THR A 132 9.31 10.42 -8.84
CA THR A 132 8.01 10.95 -9.30
C THR A 132 6.83 10.04 -8.98
N SER A 133 7.08 8.75 -8.74
CA SER A 133 6.04 7.74 -8.50
C SER A 133 5.22 8.02 -7.23
N LYS A 134 3.92 7.69 -7.31
CA LYS A 134 3.00 7.68 -6.17
C LYS A 134 2.75 6.25 -5.74
N ILE A 135 2.92 5.97 -4.46
CA ILE A 135 2.73 4.66 -3.84
C ILE A 135 1.52 4.73 -2.94
N ILE A 136 0.55 3.88 -3.20
CA ILE A 136 -0.68 3.77 -2.45
C ILE A 136 -0.74 2.36 -1.87
N VAL A 137 -0.65 2.24 -0.56
CA VAL A 137 -0.78 0.96 0.14
C VAL A 137 -2.21 0.85 0.65
N ALA A 138 -2.91 -0.21 0.31
CA ALA A 138 -4.32 -0.34 0.61
C ALA A 138 -4.72 -1.74 1.06
N GLY A 139 -5.71 -1.82 1.96
CA GLY A 139 -6.21 -3.07 2.51
C GLY A 139 -6.04 -3.15 4.02
N ASP A 140 -6.15 -4.36 4.57
CA ASP A 140 -6.00 -4.56 6.01
C ASP A 140 -4.54 -4.35 6.43
N LEU A 141 -4.34 -3.63 7.54
CA LEU A 141 -3.03 -3.24 8.05
C LEU A 141 -2.23 -2.32 7.12
N ALA A 142 -2.88 -1.61 6.19
CA ALA A 142 -2.19 -0.69 5.26
C ALA A 142 -1.30 0.35 5.96
N LEU A 143 -1.73 0.84 7.14
CA LEU A 143 -0.93 1.76 7.96
C LEU A 143 0.38 1.12 8.46
N THR A 144 0.30 -0.13 8.91
CA THR A 144 1.50 -0.89 9.35
C THR A 144 2.41 -1.18 8.16
N ALA A 145 1.83 -1.62 7.04
CA ALA A 145 2.55 -1.90 5.80
C ALA A 145 3.30 -0.68 5.26
N ALA A 146 2.66 0.48 5.20
CA ALA A 146 3.29 1.73 4.80
C ALA A 146 4.40 2.17 5.76
N SER A 147 4.25 1.89 7.07
CA SER A 147 5.31 2.16 8.06
C SER A 147 6.55 1.30 7.81
N ILE A 148 6.38 0.00 7.52
CA ILE A 148 7.48 -0.91 7.14
C ILE A 148 8.13 -0.44 5.84
N LEU A 149 7.32 -0.16 4.81
CA LEU A 149 7.80 0.23 3.50
C LEU A 149 8.56 1.56 3.55
N SER A 150 8.06 2.56 4.30
CA SER A 150 8.75 3.83 4.49
C SER A 150 10.09 3.68 5.22
N GLN A 151 10.23 2.70 6.11
CA GLN A 151 11.50 2.44 6.81
C GLN A 151 12.52 1.81 5.87
N LYS A 152 12.08 0.96 4.95
CA LYS A 152 12.95 0.27 3.98
C LYS A 152 13.33 1.18 2.81
N LEU A 153 12.38 1.97 2.31
CA LEU A 153 12.57 2.93 1.22
C LEU A 153 12.92 4.31 1.80
N ASN A 154 14.16 4.49 2.23
CA ASN A 154 14.71 5.66 2.96
C ASN A 154 14.66 7.03 2.24
N LYS A 155 13.81 7.23 1.23
CA LYS A 155 13.75 8.44 0.39
C LYS A 155 12.35 8.89 -0.02
N LEU A 156 11.29 8.33 0.57
CA LEU A 156 9.92 8.71 0.23
C LEU A 156 9.47 9.95 1.02
N THR A 157 9.03 10.96 0.28
CA THR A 157 8.32 12.12 0.85
C THR A 157 6.92 11.72 1.30
N ALA A 158 6.32 12.51 2.21
CA ALA A 158 4.95 12.26 2.69
C ALA A 158 3.88 12.33 1.58
N MET A 159 4.21 12.91 0.42
CA MET A 159 3.32 13.02 -0.74
C MET A 159 3.53 11.90 -1.77
N GLN A 160 4.50 11.01 -1.55
CA GLN A 160 4.79 9.86 -2.42
C GLN A 160 4.27 8.54 -1.86
N LEU A 161 4.08 8.43 -0.56
CA LEU A 161 3.56 7.23 0.08
C LEU A 161 2.31 7.56 0.88
N MET A 162 1.22 6.90 0.53
CA MET A 162 -0.07 7.02 1.19
C MET A 162 -0.55 5.63 1.60
N ALA A 163 -1.24 5.57 2.74
CA ALA A 163 -1.96 4.35 3.14
C ALA A 163 -3.47 4.60 3.15
N ILE A 164 -4.24 3.62 2.68
CA ILE A 164 -5.70 3.61 2.73
C ILE A 164 -6.10 2.35 3.48
N ASP A 165 -6.31 2.52 4.79
CA ASP A 165 -6.70 1.41 5.64
C ASP A 165 -8.08 0.88 5.25
N ALA A 166 -8.28 -0.43 5.28
CA ALA A 166 -9.58 -1.04 5.07
C ALA A 166 -10.53 -0.81 6.25
N GLN A 167 -10.00 -0.53 7.45
CA GLN A 167 -10.78 -0.19 8.65
C GLN A 167 -10.81 1.35 8.86
N GLN A 168 -11.97 1.92 9.17
CA GLN A 168 -12.07 3.34 9.57
C GLN A 168 -11.82 3.42 11.08
N PRO A 169 -11.33 4.55 11.60
CA PRO A 169 -11.32 4.76 13.03
C PRO A 169 -12.73 4.54 13.61
N ARG A 170 -12.82 3.98 14.82
CA ARG A 170 -14.08 3.45 15.37
C ARG A 170 -15.17 4.52 15.45
N SER A 171 -14.76 5.75 15.73
CA SER A 171 -15.65 6.92 15.81
C SER A 171 -16.33 7.29 14.48
N PHE A 172 -15.85 6.76 13.35
CA PHE A 172 -16.32 7.09 12.00
C PHE A 172 -16.81 5.87 11.21
N ALA A 173 -16.57 4.66 11.70
CA ALA A 173 -16.94 3.44 11.02
C ALA A 173 -18.48 3.28 10.96
N LYS A 174 -19.05 3.34 9.74
CA LYS A 174 -20.29 2.61 9.46
C LYS A 174 -19.91 1.13 9.33
N GLU A 175 -20.70 0.23 9.93
CA GLU A 175 -20.50 -1.22 9.77
C GLU A 175 -20.61 -1.59 8.29
N THR A 176 -19.46 -1.65 7.61
CA THR A 176 -19.37 -2.12 6.24
C THR A 176 -18.56 -3.40 6.23
N THR A 177 -19.24 -4.53 6.16
CA THR A 177 -18.64 -5.86 6.08
C THR A 177 -18.55 -6.30 4.61
N GLY A 178 -17.45 -6.98 4.24
CA GLY A 178 -17.26 -7.59 2.92
C GLY A 178 -16.18 -6.98 2.04
N CYS A 179 -15.63 -7.80 1.12
CA CYS A 179 -14.58 -7.43 0.17
C CYS A 179 -14.98 -6.28 -0.76
N TYR A 180 -16.23 -6.28 -1.22
CA TYR A 180 -16.77 -5.24 -2.11
C TYR A 180 -16.76 -3.86 -1.45
N CYS A 181 -17.16 -3.78 -0.18
CA CYS A 181 -17.13 -2.52 0.57
C CYS A 181 -15.72 -1.98 0.75
N LYS A 182 -14.74 -2.86 1.02
CA LYS A 182 -13.32 -2.49 1.14
C LYS A 182 -12.77 -1.97 -0.20
N ALA A 183 -13.02 -2.70 -1.29
CA ALA A 183 -12.59 -2.30 -2.62
C ALA A 183 -13.22 -0.97 -3.05
N ASN A 184 -14.54 -0.78 -2.83
CA ASN A 184 -15.20 0.48 -3.13
C ASN A 184 -14.62 1.63 -2.31
N ARG A 185 -14.41 1.46 -1.01
CA ARG A 185 -13.81 2.51 -0.19
C ARG A 185 -12.42 2.89 -0.68
N LEU A 186 -11.59 1.90 -1.02
CA LEU A 186 -10.29 2.13 -1.63
C LEU A 186 -10.44 2.96 -2.91
N CYS A 187 -11.31 2.51 -3.83
CA CYS A 187 -11.56 3.17 -5.09
C CYS A 187 -12.05 4.61 -4.91
N GLU A 188 -13.01 4.84 -4.02
CA GLU A 188 -13.49 6.19 -3.68
C GLU A 188 -12.37 7.07 -3.14
N THR A 189 -11.57 6.56 -2.22
CA THR A 189 -10.50 7.33 -1.60
C THR A 189 -9.43 7.72 -2.62
N VAL A 190 -9.04 6.78 -3.49
CA VAL A 190 -8.10 7.05 -4.59
C VAL A 190 -8.67 8.04 -5.58
N LYS A 191 -9.94 7.88 -5.99
CA LYS A 191 -10.63 8.80 -6.90
C LYS A 191 -10.72 10.21 -6.34
N GLN A 192 -11.13 10.33 -5.07
CA GLN A 192 -11.20 11.62 -4.39
C GLN A 192 -9.81 12.26 -4.35
N TRP A 193 -8.80 11.53 -3.87
CA TRP A 193 -7.42 12.03 -3.82
C TRP A 193 -6.91 12.45 -5.21
N TRP A 194 -7.12 11.64 -6.24
CA TRP A 194 -6.67 11.92 -7.60
C TRP A 194 -7.34 13.14 -8.21
N SER A 195 -8.68 13.23 -8.10
CA SER A 195 -9.46 14.32 -8.69
C SER A 195 -9.44 15.61 -7.86
N GLY A 196 -9.13 15.53 -6.57
CA GLY A 196 -9.28 16.63 -5.62
C GLY A 196 -10.74 16.93 -5.25
N ILE A 197 -11.71 16.15 -5.72
CA ILE A 197 -13.14 16.38 -5.48
C ILE A 197 -13.60 15.51 -4.30
N SER A 198 -14.05 16.13 -3.22
CA SER A 198 -14.67 15.43 -2.08
C SER A 198 -16.20 15.42 -2.19
N THR A 199 -16.82 14.27 -1.93
CA THR A 199 -18.28 14.04 -2.06
C THR A 199 -19.06 14.25 -0.76
N SER A 200 -18.59 15.15 0.13
CA SER A 200 -19.15 15.54 1.45
C SER A 200 -18.82 14.64 2.65
N ALA A 201 -18.34 13.41 2.45
CA ALA A 201 -17.82 12.58 3.53
C ALA A 201 -16.36 12.94 3.85
N LEU A 202 -15.97 12.88 5.13
CA LEU A 202 -14.58 13.04 5.56
C LEU A 202 -13.69 11.99 4.89
N THR A 203 -12.67 12.44 4.17
CA THR A 203 -11.66 11.57 3.56
C THR A 203 -10.58 11.28 4.61
N PHE A 204 -10.25 10.00 4.80
CA PHE A 204 -9.19 9.58 5.71
C PHE A 204 -8.02 9.02 4.92
N LEU A 205 -6.83 9.58 5.14
CA LEU A 205 -5.59 9.11 4.55
C LEU A 205 -4.60 8.75 5.65
N GLY A 206 -3.93 7.62 5.47
CA GLY A 206 -2.79 7.22 6.28
C GLY A 206 -1.60 8.12 5.97
N MET A 207 -1.19 8.92 6.96
CA MET A 207 -0.13 9.91 6.82
C MET A 207 1.09 9.56 7.66
N LYS A 208 2.27 9.91 7.15
CA LYS A 208 3.55 9.70 7.80
C LYS A 208 3.76 10.66 8.98
N TYR A 209 4.01 10.12 10.15
CA TYR A 209 4.44 10.80 11.36
C TYR A 209 5.81 10.29 11.76
N THR A 210 6.79 11.19 11.82
CA THR A 210 8.14 10.86 12.28
C THR A 210 8.19 10.94 13.80
N SER A 211 8.63 9.87 14.46
CA SER A 211 8.90 9.89 15.90
C SER A 211 10.11 10.79 16.20
N GLY A 212 9.85 12.08 16.38
CA GLY A 212 10.87 13.08 16.72
C GLY A 212 11.25 13.02 18.19
N ALA A 213 11.85 11.92 18.65
CA ALA A 213 12.57 11.96 19.92
C ALA A 213 13.81 12.85 19.72
N ARG A 214 13.87 14.00 20.39
CA ARG A 214 15.07 14.85 20.39
C ARG A 214 16.27 14.00 20.83
N GLY A 215 17.14 13.63 19.90
CA GLY A 215 18.39 12.90 20.19
C GLY A 215 18.51 11.49 19.59
N THR A 216 17.51 10.97 18.86
CA THR A 216 17.73 9.72 18.10
C THR A 216 18.64 9.97 16.89
N PRO A 217 19.62 9.11 16.63
CA PRO A 217 20.50 9.24 15.47
C PRO A 217 19.66 9.19 14.19
N LYS A 218 19.92 10.12 13.25
CA LYS A 218 19.22 10.34 11.96
C LYS A 218 18.97 9.11 11.07
N ASN A 219 19.49 7.93 11.43
CA ASN A 219 19.35 6.68 10.70
C ASN A 219 18.32 5.72 11.32
N GLN A 220 17.57 6.13 12.35
CA GLN A 220 16.55 5.29 13.02
C GLN A 220 15.19 6.01 13.18
N ASP A 221 14.83 6.89 12.25
CA ASP A 221 13.53 7.56 12.30
C ASP A 221 12.41 6.56 11.96
N SER A 222 11.91 5.85 12.97
CA SER A 222 10.70 5.05 12.85
C SER A 222 9.56 5.99 12.46
N SER A 223 9.05 5.73 11.26
CA SER A 223 7.96 6.49 10.66
C SER A 223 6.70 5.68 10.83
N TYR A 224 5.71 6.27 11.50
CA TYR A 224 4.41 5.65 11.72
C TYR A 224 3.39 6.26 10.77
N PHE A 225 2.47 5.44 10.28
CA PHE A 225 1.33 5.93 9.53
C PHE A 225 0.07 5.86 10.38
N PHE A 226 -0.69 6.96 10.44
CA PHE A 226 -1.98 7.00 11.13
C PHE A 226 -3.06 7.54 10.21
N SER A 227 -4.24 6.94 10.30
CA SER A 227 -5.44 7.41 9.61
C SER A 227 -5.79 8.82 10.09
N THR A 228 -5.64 9.80 9.20
CA THR A 228 -5.80 11.22 9.50
C THR A 228 -6.91 11.78 8.60
N PRO A 229 -7.89 12.52 9.15
CA PRO A 229 -8.87 13.20 8.32
C PRO A 229 -8.19 14.34 7.55
N VAL A 230 -8.50 14.41 6.25
CA VAL A 230 -7.92 15.40 5.35
C VAL A 230 -9.00 16.17 4.59
N SER A 231 -8.69 17.42 4.25
CA SER A 231 -9.42 18.18 3.25
C SER A 231 -8.64 18.18 1.95
N LEU A 232 -9.28 17.72 0.88
CA LEU A 232 -8.71 17.75 -0.46
C LEU A 232 -8.85 19.15 -1.03
N ILE A 233 -7.74 19.73 -1.50
CA ILE A 233 -7.70 21.11 -1.98
C ILE A 233 -7.52 21.19 -3.50
N GLU A 234 -6.81 20.23 -4.08
CA GLU A 234 -6.52 20.10 -5.51
C GLU A 234 -6.23 18.63 -5.85
N PRO A 235 -6.20 18.23 -7.13
CA PRO A 235 -5.71 16.91 -7.56
C PRO A 235 -4.40 16.52 -6.86
N MET A 236 -4.42 15.39 -6.16
CA MET A 236 -3.33 14.82 -5.38
C MET A 236 -2.78 15.69 -4.24
N LYS A 237 -3.47 16.77 -3.86
CA LYS A 237 -3.07 17.66 -2.77
C LYS A 237 -4.14 17.74 -1.70
N PHE A 238 -3.69 17.70 -0.45
CA PHE A 238 -4.56 17.73 0.71
C PHE A 238 -3.90 18.48 1.87
N VAL A 239 -4.73 18.90 2.81
CA VAL A 239 -4.30 19.48 4.09
C VAL A 239 -4.92 18.69 5.23
N THR A 240 -4.20 18.55 6.33
CA THR A 240 -4.72 17.90 7.53
C THR A 240 -5.73 18.81 8.22
N SER A 241 -6.88 18.27 8.58
CA SER A 241 -7.87 19.00 9.36
C SER A 241 -7.51 18.91 10.84
N SER A 242 -7.08 20.03 11.45
CA SER A 242 -6.77 20.12 12.89
C SER A 242 -8.00 20.02 13.78
N ASP A 243 -9.18 20.28 13.20
CA ASP A 243 -10.41 20.54 13.96
C ASP A 243 -11.22 19.25 14.20
N ILE A 244 -10.67 18.10 13.79
CA ILE A 244 -11.37 16.81 13.83
C ILE A 244 -10.69 15.89 14.83
N HIS A 245 -11.49 15.29 15.70
CA HIS A 245 -11.00 14.38 16.74
C HIS A 245 -10.31 13.16 16.09
N ILE A 246 -9.02 12.99 16.40
CA ILE A 246 -8.26 11.77 16.11
C ILE A 246 -8.67 10.70 17.12
N ASP A 247 -9.01 9.51 16.64
CA ASP A 247 -9.29 8.34 17.49
C ASP A 247 -7.97 7.83 18.10
N LEU A 248 -7.75 8.18 19.38
CA LEU A 248 -6.51 7.82 20.09
C LEU A 248 -6.39 6.32 20.33
N ASP A 249 -7.50 5.60 20.49
CA ASP A 249 -7.47 4.15 20.68
C ASP A 249 -6.99 3.47 19.39
N HIS A 250 -7.48 3.93 18.24
CA HIS A 250 -7.00 3.46 16.94
C HIS A 250 -5.51 3.77 16.74
N VAL A 251 -5.03 4.95 17.14
CA VAL A 251 -3.60 5.31 17.07
C VAL A 251 -2.75 4.37 17.95
N VAL A 252 -3.17 4.12 19.19
CA VAL A 252 -2.47 3.21 20.11
C VAL A 252 -2.39 1.79 19.54
N GLU A 253 -3.48 1.30 18.96
CA GLU A 253 -3.55 -0.04 18.36
C GLU A 253 -2.66 -0.17 17.13
N VAL A 254 -2.74 0.78 16.19
CA VAL A 254 -1.89 0.82 15.00
C VAL A 254 -0.42 0.89 15.40
N LYS A 255 -0.08 1.70 16.41
CA LYS A 255 1.27 1.79 16.94
C LYS A 255 1.73 0.45 17.52
N ALA A 256 0.93 -0.20 18.36
CA ALA A 256 1.30 -1.48 18.97
C ALA A 256 1.52 -2.58 17.92
N THR A 257 0.67 -2.63 16.89
CA THR A 257 0.81 -3.56 15.77
C THR A 257 2.06 -3.26 14.94
N THR A 258 2.30 -1.99 14.65
CA THR A 258 3.49 -1.53 13.92
C THR A 258 4.78 -1.82 14.70
N ASP A 259 4.80 -1.62 16.01
CA ASP A 259 5.95 -1.92 16.87
C ASP A 259 6.27 -3.43 16.86
N LYS A 260 5.24 -4.29 16.90
CA LYS A 260 5.42 -5.75 16.74
C LYS A 260 6.00 -6.08 15.37
N ALA A 261 5.50 -5.47 14.29
CA ALA A 261 6.01 -5.65 12.95
C ALA A 261 7.48 -5.24 12.81
N PHE A 262 7.86 -4.08 13.35
CA PHE A 262 9.24 -3.61 13.36
C PHE A 262 10.17 -4.55 14.13
N ARG A 263 9.74 -5.14 15.25
CA ARG A 263 10.52 -6.17 15.95
C ARG A 263 10.77 -7.39 15.06
N ILE A 264 9.76 -7.87 14.35
CA ILE A 264 9.90 -8.99 13.40
C ILE A 264 10.92 -8.62 12.30
N VAL A 265 10.79 -7.44 11.69
CA VAL A 265 11.75 -6.95 10.69
C VAL A 265 13.18 -6.91 11.23
N GLN A 266 13.38 -6.41 12.46
CA GLN A 266 14.69 -6.38 13.10
C GLN A 266 15.27 -7.78 13.31
N GLU A 267 14.47 -8.74 13.78
CA GLU A 267 14.92 -10.13 13.97
C GLU A 267 15.23 -10.83 12.63
N MET A 268 14.43 -10.60 11.58
CA MET A 268 14.72 -11.10 10.23
C MET A 268 16.07 -10.57 9.72
N ASN A 269 16.32 -9.26 9.85
CA ASN A 269 17.59 -8.66 9.44
C ASN A 269 18.78 -9.19 10.26
N ARG A 270 18.61 -9.41 11.58
CA ARG A 270 19.64 -9.99 12.46
C ARG A 270 20.00 -11.41 12.03
N THR A 271 18.98 -12.20 11.68
CA THR A 271 19.17 -13.59 11.24
C THR A 271 19.91 -13.63 9.92
N ASN A 272 19.49 -12.86 8.91
CA ASN A 272 20.17 -12.78 7.62
C ASN A 272 21.63 -12.36 7.75
N ASN A 273 21.93 -11.34 8.57
CA ASN A 273 23.31 -10.90 8.79
C ASN A 273 24.18 -11.99 9.43
N LYS A 274 23.63 -12.80 10.36
CA LYS A 274 24.34 -13.93 10.95
C LYS A 274 24.67 -15.01 9.92
N THR A 275 23.71 -15.38 9.06
CA THR A 275 23.92 -16.37 7.99
C THR A 275 24.95 -15.89 6.97
N SER A 276 24.93 -14.61 6.60
CA SER A 276 25.94 -14.00 5.71
C SER A 276 27.33 -13.97 6.34
N SER A 277 27.45 -13.72 7.66
CA SER A 277 28.74 -13.76 8.35
C SER A 277 29.32 -15.17 8.50
N PHE A 278 28.49 -16.22 8.55
CA PHE A 278 28.98 -17.61 8.52
C PHE A 278 29.49 -18.02 7.14
N LEU A 279 28.86 -17.57 6.05
CA LEU A 279 29.35 -17.81 4.68
C LEU A 279 30.64 -17.06 4.36
N CYS A 280 30.91 -15.93 5.03
CA CYS A 280 32.16 -15.19 4.86
C CYS A 280 33.34 -15.82 5.64
N LEU A 281 33.07 -16.65 6.64
CA LEU A 281 34.09 -17.40 7.41
C LEU A 281 34.38 -18.79 6.82
N ALA A 282 33.53 -19.30 5.92
CA ALA A 282 33.73 -20.59 5.25
C ALA A 282 34.58 -20.49 3.96
N ASN A 283 35.00 -19.27 3.58
CA ASN A 283 35.88 -18.98 2.43
C ASN A 283 37.23 -18.37 2.85
N LEU A 284 37.63 -18.57 4.11
CA LEU A 284 38.99 -18.33 4.63
C LEU A 284 39.61 -19.67 5.05
#